data_AF-A0A5N7ZTD1-F1
#
_entry.id   AF-A0A5N7ZTD1-F1
#
_cell.length_a   1.000
_cell.length_b   1.000
_cell.length_c   1.000
_cell.angle_alpha   90.00
_cell.angle_beta   90.00
_cell.angle_gamma   90.00
#
_symmetry.space_group_name_H-M   'P 1'
#
loop_
_entity.id
_entity.type
_entity.pdbx_description
1 polymer ?
#
loop_
_entity_poly.entity_id
_entity_poly.type
_entity_poly.pdbx_seq_one_letter_code
_entity_poly.pdbx_strand_id
1 'polypeptide(L)'
;MHQKQRTAPRRRTILAAAVLGVIAVGASGFYFWNQSPLGPGLSESKIRGILVDAMATPTNAPGSACVNVVGVRPLPTDVYTAFLDEQDKIVQGLIKHGLITVKRVSASGDGSPPQPDEKPEDASSRMELTEKGRAYYTDGEALIGSKLVYTAKFCAPGLQVGRILDYSKPGKNPFDDNPNAVSAVKFEWRLDRATADWAADPAFYPQISGFPSKHEPDEWQTRHIMLERKNGVWGLGDRPYTIRW
;
A
#
# COMPACT_ATOMS: atom_id res chain seq x y z
N MET A 1 -44.79 -4.59 81.72
CA MET A 1 -45.09 -5.53 80.61
C MET A 1 -45.76 -4.70 79.52
N HIS A 2 -45.34 -4.57 78.26
CA HIS A 2 -44.51 -5.39 77.37
C HIS A 2 -43.70 -4.52 76.39
N GLN A 3 -42.59 -5.12 75.95
CA GLN A 3 -41.55 -4.68 75.03
C GLN A 3 -41.87 -5.05 73.57
N LYS A 4 -41.55 -4.18 72.60
CA LYS A 4 -40.93 -4.46 71.27
C LYS A 4 -40.88 -3.15 70.43
N GLN A 5 -39.70 -2.60 70.12
CA GLN A 5 -38.88 -2.86 68.90
C GLN A 5 -39.69 -2.68 67.60
N ARG A 6 -39.30 -1.86 66.61
CA ARG A 6 -37.97 -1.73 65.99
C ARG A 6 -37.95 -0.54 65.02
N THR A 7 -36.78 0.09 64.94
CA THR A 7 -36.26 0.98 63.91
C THR A 7 -36.42 0.40 62.50
N ALA A 8 -36.89 1.19 61.52
CA ALA A 8 -36.85 0.84 60.10
C ALA A 8 -35.68 1.57 59.42
N PRO A 9 -34.78 0.87 58.70
CA PRO A 9 -33.60 1.49 58.08
C PRO A 9 -33.93 2.04 56.69
N ARG A 10 -33.68 3.34 56.50
CA ARG A 10 -33.71 4.02 55.19
C ARG A 10 -32.34 3.82 54.50
N ARG A 11 -32.12 2.64 53.89
CA ARG A 11 -30.92 2.33 53.09
C ARG A 11 -31.29 1.43 51.91
N ARG A 12 -31.96 1.97 50.88
CA ARG A 12 -32.18 1.25 49.61
C ARG A 12 -31.97 2.08 48.34
N THR A 13 -31.68 3.38 48.44
CA THR A 13 -31.59 4.26 47.26
C THR A 13 -30.16 4.55 46.78
N ILE A 14 -29.11 4.11 47.48
CA ILE A 14 -27.71 4.40 47.07
C ILE A 14 -27.16 3.38 46.06
N LEU A 15 -27.70 2.15 46.01
CA LEU A 15 -27.18 1.08 45.16
C LEU A 15 -27.58 1.19 43.67
N ALA A 16 -28.76 1.74 43.35
CA ALA A 16 -29.21 1.84 41.96
C ALA A 16 -28.45 2.91 41.15
N ALA A 17 -28.05 4.02 41.79
CA ALA A 17 -27.27 5.07 41.13
C ALA A 17 -25.81 4.63 40.86
N ALA A 18 -25.23 3.80 41.74
CA ALA A 18 -23.88 3.29 41.57
C ALA A 18 -23.77 2.31 40.37
N VAL A 19 -24.78 1.45 40.17
CA VAL A 19 -24.78 0.48 39.05
C VAL A 19 -24.93 1.18 37.69
N LEU A 20 -25.78 2.21 37.58
CA LEU A 20 -25.92 2.97 36.34
C LEU A 20 -24.67 3.82 36.03
N GLY A 21 -24.02 4.40 37.05
CA GLY A 21 -22.77 5.13 36.88
C GLY A 21 -21.60 4.25 36.39
N VAL A 22 -21.48 3.04 36.92
CA VAL A 22 -20.42 2.09 36.51
C VAL A 22 -20.62 1.57 35.08
N ILE A 23 -21.87 1.35 34.64
CA ILE A 23 -22.16 0.94 33.26
C ILE A 23 -21.85 2.07 32.27
N ALA A 24 -22.21 3.32 32.60
CA ALA A 24 -21.94 4.47 31.73
C ALA A 24 -20.44 4.79 31.61
N VAL A 25 -19.69 4.70 32.72
CA VAL A 25 -18.22 4.89 32.71
C VAL A 25 -17.50 3.73 32.01
N GLY A 26 -17.99 2.50 32.17
CA GLY A 26 -17.46 1.33 31.45
C GLY A 26 -17.70 1.38 29.94
N ALA A 27 -18.89 1.79 29.51
CA ALA A 27 -19.23 1.94 28.08
C ALA A 27 -18.45 3.07 27.42
N SER A 28 -18.31 4.22 28.07
CA SER A 28 -17.49 5.33 27.57
C SER A 28 -16.00 4.96 27.56
N GLY A 29 -15.48 4.34 28.62
CA GLY A 29 -14.10 3.83 28.66
C GLY A 29 -13.80 2.81 27.56
N PHE A 30 -14.71 1.87 27.30
CA PHE A 30 -14.58 0.92 26.19
C PHE A 30 -14.66 1.60 24.82
N TYR A 31 -15.56 2.57 24.64
CA TYR A 31 -15.67 3.35 23.40
C TYR A 31 -14.38 4.14 23.13
N PHE A 32 -13.86 4.87 24.13
CA PHE A 32 -12.60 5.60 24.02
C PHE A 32 -11.42 4.67 23.79
N TRP A 33 -11.36 3.53 24.49
CA TRP A 33 -10.33 2.52 24.24
C TRP A 33 -10.41 1.98 22.82
N ASN A 34 -11.60 1.64 22.32
CA ASN A 34 -11.82 1.12 20.98
C ASN A 34 -11.41 2.12 19.89
N GLN A 35 -11.57 3.42 20.14
CA GLN A 35 -11.15 4.50 19.23
C GLN A 35 -9.68 4.92 19.39
N SER A 36 -9.04 4.60 20.51
CA SER A 36 -7.64 4.95 20.74
C SER A 36 -6.72 4.32 19.68
N PRO A 37 -5.54 4.88 19.41
CA PRO A 37 -4.59 4.34 18.42
C PRO A 37 -4.25 2.86 18.66
N LEU A 38 -4.12 2.46 19.94
CA LEU A 38 -3.81 1.09 20.38
C LEU A 38 -5.05 0.22 20.63
N GLY A 39 -6.24 0.82 20.50
CA GLY A 39 -7.53 0.17 20.63
C GLY A 39 -7.77 -0.90 19.58
N PRO A 40 -8.59 -1.93 19.89
CA PRO A 40 -8.92 -2.99 18.92
C PRO A 40 -9.78 -2.49 17.76
N GLY A 41 -10.50 -1.38 17.92
CA GLY A 41 -11.41 -0.85 16.92
C GLY A 41 -10.71 -0.23 15.72
N LEU A 42 -11.42 -0.25 14.60
CA LEU A 42 -11.01 0.32 13.33
C LEU A 42 -12.08 1.32 12.88
N SER A 43 -11.88 2.59 13.23
CA SER A 43 -12.74 3.69 12.79
C SER A 43 -12.27 4.24 11.45
N GLU A 44 -13.16 4.94 10.73
CA GLU A 44 -12.83 5.59 9.45
C GLU A 44 -11.62 6.54 9.56
N SER A 45 -11.55 7.33 10.64
CA SER A 45 -10.42 8.23 10.89
C SER A 45 -9.10 7.47 11.08
N LYS A 46 -9.12 6.32 11.80
CA LYS A 46 -7.94 5.47 11.97
C LYS A 46 -7.52 4.84 10.64
N ILE A 47 -8.49 4.33 9.86
CA ILE A 47 -8.24 3.80 8.51
C ILE A 47 -7.56 4.88 7.66
N ARG A 48 -8.14 6.08 7.60
CA ARG A 48 -7.60 7.18 6.80
C ARG A 48 -6.18 7.54 7.24
N GLY A 49 -5.90 7.61 8.55
CA GLY A 49 -4.55 7.84 9.07
C GLY A 49 -3.56 6.77 8.59
N ILE A 50 -3.91 5.49 8.75
CA ILE A 50 -3.08 4.37 8.26
C ILE A 50 -2.82 4.49 6.76
N LEU A 51 -3.83 4.80 5.97
CA LEU A 51 -3.68 4.92 4.52
C LEU A 51 -2.81 6.13 4.14
N VAL A 52 -2.99 7.29 4.77
CA VAL A 52 -2.16 8.47 4.50
C VAL A 52 -0.70 8.18 4.83
N ASP A 53 -0.42 7.60 6.00
CA ASP A 53 0.93 7.27 6.43
C ASP A 53 1.56 6.20 5.52
N ALA A 54 0.79 5.17 5.17
CA ALA A 54 1.27 4.11 4.30
C ALA A 54 1.60 4.62 2.88
N MET A 55 0.75 5.48 2.31
CA MET A 55 0.90 6.01 0.96
C MET A 55 1.99 7.09 0.83
N ALA A 56 2.52 7.58 1.95
CA ALA A 56 3.75 8.38 1.95
C ALA A 56 4.97 7.58 1.49
N THR A 57 4.91 6.24 1.60
CA THR A 57 5.94 5.33 1.08
C THR A 57 5.53 4.86 -0.32
N PRO A 58 6.27 5.21 -1.39
CA PRO A 58 5.83 4.92 -2.76
C PRO A 58 5.60 3.43 -3.05
N THR A 59 6.38 2.54 -2.45
CA THR A 59 6.27 1.08 -2.67
C THR A 59 4.97 0.47 -2.15
N ASN A 60 4.24 1.20 -1.28
CA ASN A 60 2.91 0.80 -0.82
C ASN A 60 1.79 1.23 -1.78
N ALA A 61 2.06 1.99 -2.83
CA ALA A 61 1.03 2.49 -3.73
C ALA A 61 0.32 1.36 -4.51
N PRO A 62 -0.94 1.59 -4.96
CA PRO A 62 -1.63 0.67 -5.86
C PRO A 62 -0.79 0.41 -7.11
N GLY A 63 -0.87 -0.81 -7.66
CA GLY A 63 -0.08 -1.16 -8.86
C GLY A 63 -0.33 -0.24 -10.08
N SER A 64 -1.53 0.32 -10.19
CA SER A 64 -1.90 1.34 -11.19
C SER A 64 -1.24 2.70 -11.00
N ALA A 65 -0.61 2.95 -9.85
CA ALA A 65 0.23 4.13 -9.61
C ALA A 65 1.71 3.89 -9.95
N CYS A 66 2.03 2.76 -10.58
CA CYS A 66 3.41 2.32 -10.80
C CYS A 66 3.68 2.02 -12.27
N VAL A 67 4.93 2.16 -12.67
CA VAL A 67 5.44 1.69 -13.96
C VAL A 67 6.21 0.40 -13.76
N ASN A 68 6.15 -0.47 -14.76
CA ASN A 68 6.84 -1.74 -14.79
C ASN A 68 7.73 -1.80 -16.03
N VAL A 69 8.98 -2.20 -15.84
CA VAL A 69 9.83 -2.71 -16.91
C VAL A 69 9.76 -4.23 -16.85
N VAL A 70 9.11 -4.83 -17.84
CA VAL A 70 8.79 -6.26 -17.91
C VAL A 70 9.98 -7.05 -18.41
N GLY A 71 10.15 -8.29 -17.92
CA GLY A 71 11.24 -9.17 -18.34
C GLY A 71 12.55 -8.86 -17.63
N VAL A 72 12.50 -8.03 -16.59
CA VAL A 72 13.66 -7.60 -15.80
C VAL A 72 13.59 -8.29 -14.45
N ARG A 73 14.63 -9.06 -14.12
CA ARG A 73 14.83 -9.64 -12.79
C ARG A 73 15.12 -8.53 -11.75
N PRO A 74 15.07 -8.84 -10.44
CA PRO A 74 15.45 -7.88 -9.41
C PRO A 74 16.77 -7.17 -9.71
N LEU A 75 16.78 -5.85 -9.59
CA LEU A 75 17.95 -5.02 -9.93
C LEU A 75 19.04 -5.13 -8.84
N PRO A 76 20.33 -5.08 -9.22
CA PRO A 76 20.83 -4.95 -10.59
C PRO A 76 20.80 -6.28 -11.35
N THR A 77 20.53 -6.23 -12.65
CA THR A 77 20.55 -7.41 -13.53
C THR A 77 21.05 -7.07 -14.92
N ASP A 78 21.57 -8.08 -15.60
CA ASP A 78 21.80 -8.03 -17.04
C ASP A 78 20.51 -8.50 -17.73
N VAL A 79 20.15 -7.81 -18.82
CA VAL A 79 18.92 -7.99 -19.60
C VAL A 79 19.29 -7.88 -21.08
N TYR A 80 18.66 -8.68 -21.96
CA TYR A 80 18.84 -8.49 -23.39
C TYR A 80 18.40 -7.07 -23.79
N THR A 81 19.24 -6.40 -24.56
CA THR A 81 19.02 -5.00 -24.96
C THR A 81 17.71 -4.86 -25.73
N ALA A 82 17.38 -5.85 -26.57
CA ALA A 82 16.11 -5.89 -27.30
C ALA A 82 14.86 -5.78 -26.39
N PHE A 83 14.86 -6.40 -25.20
CA PHE A 83 13.73 -6.27 -24.26
C PHE A 83 13.60 -4.86 -23.66
N LEU A 84 14.72 -4.15 -23.52
CA LEU A 84 14.72 -2.76 -23.08
C LEU A 84 14.24 -1.84 -24.21
N ASP A 85 14.67 -2.12 -25.45
CA ASP A 85 14.29 -1.35 -26.64
C ASP A 85 12.78 -1.44 -26.93
N GLU A 86 12.16 -2.61 -26.72
CA GLU A 86 10.70 -2.78 -26.81
C GLU A 86 9.93 -1.88 -25.82
N GLN A 87 10.58 -1.48 -24.72
CA GLN A 87 10.03 -0.66 -23.66
C GLN A 87 10.75 0.70 -23.54
N ASP A 88 11.40 1.14 -24.64
CA ASP A 88 12.35 2.25 -24.65
C ASP A 88 11.79 3.52 -23.99
N LYS A 89 10.55 3.90 -24.29
CA LYS A 89 9.92 5.09 -23.68
C LYS A 89 9.96 5.09 -22.15
N ILE A 90 9.68 3.94 -21.52
CA ILE A 90 9.68 3.81 -20.05
C ILE A 90 11.13 3.81 -19.55
N VAL A 91 11.99 3.03 -20.18
CA VAL A 91 13.40 2.91 -19.79
C VAL A 91 14.10 4.26 -19.86
N GLN A 92 13.97 4.99 -20.97
CA GLN A 92 14.51 6.33 -21.14
C GLN A 92 13.89 7.33 -20.15
N GLY A 93 12.59 7.21 -19.86
CA GLY A 93 11.96 8.01 -18.81
C GLY A 93 12.62 7.79 -17.44
N LEU A 94 12.84 6.53 -17.06
CA LEU A 94 13.47 6.18 -15.79
C LEU A 94 14.95 6.65 -15.73
N ILE A 95 15.68 6.57 -16.84
CA ILE A 95 17.05 7.10 -16.96
C ILE A 95 17.04 8.63 -16.86
N LYS A 96 16.16 9.32 -17.61
CA LYS A 96 16.00 10.78 -17.62
C LYS A 96 15.77 11.34 -16.23
N HIS A 97 14.95 10.65 -15.43
CA HIS A 97 14.65 11.05 -14.04
C HIS A 97 15.65 10.53 -13.01
N GLY A 98 16.71 9.87 -13.47
CA GLY A 98 17.82 9.40 -12.67
C GLY A 98 17.43 8.29 -11.70
N LEU A 99 16.44 7.46 -12.03
CA LEU A 99 15.99 6.34 -11.19
C LEU A 99 16.79 5.06 -11.46
N ILE A 100 17.27 4.89 -12.70
CA ILE A 100 18.09 3.76 -13.11
C ILE A 100 19.27 4.22 -13.95
N THR A 101 20.26 3.35 -14.10
CA THR A 101 21.25 3.43 -15.17
C THR A 101 21.19 2.17 -16.03
N VAL A 102 21.44 2.32 -17.33
CA VAL A 102 21.57 1.20 -18.27
C VAL A 102 22.91 1.34 -18.99
N LYS A 103 23.73 0.28 -18.98
CA LYS A 103 25.01 0.23 -19.68
C LYS A 103 25.09 -1.04 -20.51
N ARG A 104 25.50 -0.94 -21.77
CA ARG A 104 25.72 -2.12 -22.61
C ARG A 104 26.88 -2.94 -22.05
N VAL A 105 26.69 -4.25 -21.95
CA VAL A 105 27.67 -5.23 -21.46
C VAL A 105 27.73 -6.40 -22.44
N SER A 106 28.74 -7.24 -22.34
CA SER A 106 28.84 -8.42 -23.19
C SER A 106 27.74 -9.44 -22.90
N ALA A 107 27.25 -10.10 -23.93
CA ALA A 107 26.32 -11.24 -23.87
C ALA A 107 26.81 -12.42 -23.03
N SER A 108 28.12 -12.51 -22.75
CA SER A 108 28.70 -13.52 -21.86
C SER A 108 28.19 -13.41 -20.41
N GLY A 109 27.63 -12.25 -20.02
CA GLY A 109 27.12 -12.00 -18.66
C GLY A 109 28.21 -11.89 -17.59
N ASP A 110 29.46 -11.70 -17.99
CA ASP A 110 30.61 -11.47 -17.10
C ASP A 110 30.76 -9.99 -16.70
N GLY A 111 29.89 -9.12 -17.19
CA GLY A 111 29.94 -7.67 -16.97
C GLY A 111 31.04 -6.95 -17.76
N SER A 112 31.75 -7.65 -18.64
CA SER A 112 32.75 -7.07 -19.53
C SER A 112 32.09 -6.13 -20.56
N PRO A 113 32.85 -5.19 -21.16
CA PRO A 113 32.36 -4.41 -22.29
C PRO A 113 31.94 -5.29 -23.48
N PRO A 114 31.01 -4.83 -24.34
CA PRO A 114 30.56 -5.58 -25.51
C PRO A 114 31.72 -5.94 -26.44
N GLN A 115 31.67 -7.13 -27.05
CA GLN A 115 32.69 -7.53 -28.02
C GLN A 115 32.41 -6.92 -29.41
N PRO A 116 33.45 -6.62 -30.22
CA PRO A 116 33.26 -5.96 -31.52
C PRO A 116 32.45 -6.76 -32.54
N ASP A 117 32.48 -8.08 -32.45
CA ASP A 117 31.80 -9.05 -33.32
C ASP A 117 30.52 -9.63 -32.70
N GLU A 118 30.10 -9.09 -31.56
CA GLU A 118 28.88 -9.52 -30.86
C GLU A 118 27.66 -9.17 -31.71
N LYS A 119 26.82 -10.18 -31.95
CA LYS A 119 25.62 -9.99 -32.76
C LYS A 119 24.62 -9.08 -32.02
N PRO A 120 23.99 -8.12 -32.71
CA PRO A 120 23.03 -7.21 -32.08
C PRO A 120 21.91 -7.91 -31.29
N GLU A 121 21.46 -9.07 -31.76
CA GLU A 121 20.41 -9.89 -31.13
C GLU A 121 20.84 -10.52 -29.79
N ASP A 122 22.13 -10.78 -29.58
CA ASP A 122 22.65 -11.37 -28.35
C ASP A 122 23.00 -10.30 -27.31
N ALA A 123 23.01 -9.03 -27.74
CA ALA A 123 23.55 -7.94 -26.95
C ALA A 123 22.82 -7.75 -25.62
N SER A 124 23.61 -7.67 -24.55
CA SER A 124 23.10 -7.49 -23.21
C SER A 124 23.34 -6.08 -22.67
N SER A 125 22.50 -5.68 -21.73
CA SER A 125 22.59 -4.40 -21.04
C SER A 125 22.40 -4.64 -19.55
N ARG A 126 23.30 -4.06 -18.76
CA ARG A 126 23.23 -4.05 -17.31
C ARG A 126 22.39 -2.88 -16.84
N MET A 127 21.30 -3.19 -16.16
CA MET A 127 20.38 -2.22 -15.57
C MET A 127 20.58 -2.20 -14.06
N GLU A 128 20.75 -1.02 -13.47
CA GLU A 128 21.02 -0.84 -12.04
C GLU A 128 20.18 0.30 -11.45
N LEU A 129 19.85 0.19 -10.15
CA LEU A 129 19.21 1.26 -9.40
C LEU A 129 20.20 2.36 -9.05
N THR A 130 19.79 3.60 -9.25
CA THR A 130 20.48 4.74 -8.62
C THR A 130 20.10 4.85 -7.15
N GLU A 131 20.78 5.75 -6.43
CA GLU A 131 20.37 6.11 -5.06
C GLU A 131 18.97 6.70 -5.00
N LYS A 132 18.61 7.58 -5.95
CA LYS A 132 17.27 8.14 -6.06
C LYS A 132 16.23 7.04 -6.34
N GLY A 133 16.53 6.11 -7.24
CA GLY A 133 15.60 5.05 -7.65
C GLY A 133 15.17 4.11 -6.54
N ARG A 134 16.05 3.85 -5.55
CA ARG A 134 15.78 2.93 -4.45
C ARG A 134 14.53 3.27 -3.65
N ALA A 135 14.19 4.55 -3.50
CA ALA A 135 13.01 4.98 -2.74
C ALA A 135 11.67 4.64 -3.42
N TYR A 136 11.68 4.38 -4.73
CA TYR A 136 10.48 4.14 -5.54
C TYR A 136 10.36 2.70 -6.02
N TYR A 137 11.45 1.94 -5.90
CA TYR A 137 11.59 0.62 -6.48
C TYR A 137 11.05 -0.49 -5.57
N THR A 138 10.38 -1.45 -6.20
CA THR A 138 10.10 -2.76 -5.63
C THR A 138 10.21 -3.81 -6.73
N ASP A 139 10.49 -5.05 -6.33
CA ASP A 139 10.31 -6.17 -7.24
C ASP A 139 8.82 -6.33 -7.56
N GLY A 140 8.51 -6.74 -8.78
CA GLY A 140 7.16 -6.97 -9.25
C GLY A 140 7.05 -8.22 -10.10
N GLU A 141 5.81 -8.64 -10.29
CA GLU A 141 5.45 -9.76 -11.14
C GLU A 141 4.26 -9.34 -12.01
N ALA A 142 4.31 -9.69 -13.28
CA ALA A 142 3.22 -9.48 -14.23
C ALA A 142 2.83 -10.81 -14.88
N LEU A 143 1.52 -11.00 -15.06
CA LEU A 143 0.99 -12.11 -15.85
C LEU A 143 0.87 -11.68 -17.31
N ILE A 144 1.61 -12.33 -18.20
CA ILE A 144 1.47 -12.19 -19.65
C ILE A 144 0.90 -13.51 -20.18
N GLY A 145 -0.38 -13.49 -20.55
CA GLY A 145 -1.13 -14.71 -20.81
C GLY A 145 -1.18 -15.59 -19.56
N SER A 146 -0.63 -16.80 -19.65
CA SER A 146 -0.49 -17.74 -18.52
C SER A 146 0.88 -17.71 -17.86
N LYS A 147 1.84 -16.91 -18.35
CA LYS A 147 3.21 -16.88 -17.84
C LYS A 147 3.39 -15.72 -16.87
N LEU A 148 3.95 -16.03 -15.72
CA LEU A 148 4.39 -15.03 -14.75
C LEU A 148 5.81 -14.57 -15.10
N VAL A 149 6.00 -13.26 -15.20
CA VAL A 149 7.25 -12.62 -15.62
C VAL A 149 7.65 -11.60 -14.56
N TYR A 150 8.93 -11.57 -14.21
CA TYR A 150 9.47 -10.55 -13.30
C TYR A 150 9.41 -9.17 -13.93
N THR A 151 9.17 -8.17 -13.08
CA THR A 151 9.19 -6.76 -13.46
C THR A 151 10.01 -5.96 -12.46
N ALA A 152 10.75 -4.97 -12.99
CA ALA A 152 11.28 -3.88 -12.19
C ALA A 152 10.17 -2.83 -12.04
N LYS A 153 9.61 -2.68 -10.83
CA LYS A 153 8.44 -1.84 -10.57
C LYS A 153 8.84 -0.56 -9.85
N PHE A 154 8.43 0.58 -10.38
CA PHE A 154 8.66 1.91 -9.78
C PHE A 154 7.33 2.59 -9.53
N CYS A 155 7.06 3.00 -8.29
CA CYS A 155 5.77 3.58 -7.90
C CYS A 155 5.85 5.08 -7.68
N ALA A 156 4.82 5.79 -8.15
CA ALA A 156 4.72 7.23 -8.06
C ALA A 156 4.65 7.70 -6.59
N PRO A 157 5.41 8.74 -6.20
CA PRO A 157 5.20 9.40 -4.93
C PRO A 157 3.95 10.29 -4.96
N GLY A 158 3.60 10.86 -3.80
CA GLY A 158 2.62 11.94 -3.72
C GLY A 158 1.17 11.50 -3.88
N LEU A 159 0.87 10.23 -3.63
CA LEU A 159 -0.49 9.70 -3.68
C LEU A 159 -1.37 10.34 -2.60
N GLN A 160 -2.54 10.81 -3.02
CA GLN A 160 -3.54 11.41 -2.16
C GLN A 160 -4.61 10.38 -1.80
N VAL A 161 -4.97 10.32 -0.52
CA VAL A 161 -6.06 9.47 -0.01
C VAL A 161 -7.33 10.30 0.13
N GLY A 162 -8.37 9.87 -0.58
CA GLY A 162 -9.71 10.48 -0.59
C GLY A 162 -10.62 9.89 0.48
N ARG A 163 -11.89 9.65 0.13
CA ARG A 163 -12.88 9.07 1.04
C ARG A 163 -12.62 7.59 1.27
N ILE A 164 -12.96 7.12 2.47
CA ILE A 164 -13.16 5.70 2.74
C ILE A 164 -14.58 5.38 2.30
N LEU A 165 -14.73 4.51 1.30
CA LEU A 165 -16.02 4.20 0.69
C LEU A 165 -16.75 3.11 1.45
N ASP A 166 -16.03 2.08 1.89
CA ASP A 166 -16.56 0.96 2.66
C ASP A 166 -15.42 0.25 3.39
N TYR A 167 -15.72 -0.47 4.46
CA TYR A 167 -14.80 -1.40 5.09
C TYR A 167 -15.53 -2.52 5.82
N SER A 168 -15.00 -3.73 5.72
CA SER A 168 -15.54 -4.89 6.42
C SER A 168 -15.36 -4.74 7.93
N LYS A 169 -16.27 -5.34 8.71
CA LYS A 169 -16.08 -5.45 10.15
C LYS A 169 -14.77 -6.19 10.46
N PRO A 170 -13.93 -5.68 11.38
CA PRO A 170 -12.74 -6.38 11.81
C PRO A 170 -13.04 -7.78 12.31
N GLY A 171 -12.31 -8.78 11.80
CA GLY A 171 -12.48 -10.17 12.19
C GLY A 171 -11.33 -11.05 11.70
N LYS A 172 -11.25 -12.28 12.20
CA LYS A 172 -10.31 -13.27 11.65
C LYS A 172 -10.79 -13.69 10.26
N ASN A 173 -9.88 -13.78 9.28
CA ASN A 173 -10.20 -14.39 8.00
C ASN A 173 -10.41 -15.91 8.21
N PRO A 174 -11.59 -16.48 7.91
CA PRO A 174 -11.82 -17.91 8.09
C PRO A 174 -11.23 -18.77 6.97
N PHE A 175 -10.70 -18.17 5.90
CA PHE A 175 -10.21 -18.87 4.70
C PHE A 175 -8.69 -18.89 4.58
N ASP A 176 -7.96 -18.38 5.58
CA ASP A 176 -6.51 -18.56 5.69
C ASP A 176 -6.05 -18.71 7.14
N ASP A 177 -4.78 -19.11 7.31
CA ASP A 177 -4.15 -19.32 8.61
C ASP A 177 -3.63 -18.00 9.23
N ASN A 178 -4.01 -16.83 8.71
CA ASN A 178 -3.55 -15.56 9.28
C ASN A 178 -4.09 -15.42 10.71
N PRO A 179 -3.22 -15.31 11.73
CA PRO A 179 -3.68 -15.19 13.12
C PRO A 179 -4.27 -13.81 13.45
N ASN A 180 -4.08 -12.82 12.58
CA ASN A 180 -4.46 -11.44 12.84
C ASN A 180 -5.91 -11.15 12.45
N ALA A 181 -6.52 -10.17 13.13
CA ALA A 181 -7.76 -9.59 12.65
C ALA A 181 -7.49 -8.77 11.39
N VAL A 182 -8.37 -8.88 10.41
CA VAL A 182 -8.26 -8.18 9.12
C VAL A 182 -9.50 -7.35 8.84
N SER A 183 -9.34 -6.33 8.00
CA SER A 183 -10.45 -5.55 7.44
C SER A 183 -10.09 -5.14 6.02
N ALA A 184 -10.98 -5.43 5.07
CA ALA A 184 -10.84 -4.99 3.70
C ALA A 184 -11.51 -3.63 3.58
N VAL A 185 -10.73 -2.66 3.14
CA VAL A 185 -11.09 -1.26 3.02
C VAL A 185 -11.16 -0.90 1.55
N LYS A 186 -12.28 -0.34 1.12
CA LYS A 186 -12.41 0.33 -0.18
C LYS A 186 -12.20 1.82 0.02
N PHE A 187 -11.28 2.43 -0.73
CA PHE A 187 -10.96 3.85 -0.58
C PHE A 187 -10.71 4.52 -1.94
N GLU A 188 -10.88 5.83 -1.95
CA GLU A 188 -10.52 6.69 -3.06
C GLU A 188 -9.06 7.10 -2.99
N TRP A 189 -8.42 7.16 -4.15
CA TRP A 189 -7.05 7.65 -4.28
C TRP A 189 -6.84 8.36 -5.63
N ARG A 190 -5.82 9.21 -5.68
CA ARG A 190 -5.35 9.83 -6.93
C ARG A 190 -3.91 10.29 -6.79
N LEU A 191 -3.31 10.68 -7.90
CA LEU A 191 -2.01 11.36 -7.95
C LEU A 191 -2.20 12.84 -8.23
N ASP A 192 -1.38 13.66 -7.59
CA ASP A 192 -1.27 15.08 -7.91
C ASP A 192 -0.04 15.32 -8.77
N ARG A 193 -0.23 15.94 -9.93
CA ARG A 193 0.86 16.25 -10.86
C ARG A 193 1.91 17.18 -10.22
N ALA A 194 1.52 18.00 -9.25
CA ALA A 194 2.44 18.90 -8.56
C ALA A 194 3.40 18.17 -7.62
N THR A 195 3.03 16.98 -7.12
CA THR A 195 3.80 16.23 -6.11
C THR A 195 4.32 14.88 -6.60
N ALA A 196 3.89 14.43 -7.78
CA ALA A 196 4.26 13.12 -8.33
C ALA A 196 5.70 13.03 -8.89
N ASP A 197 6.51 14.10 -8.80
CA ASP A 197 7.91 14.15 -9.27
C ASP A 197 8.07 13.54 -10.68
N TRP A 198 8.90 12.50 -10.82
CA TRP A 198 9.19 11.82 -12.07
C TRP A 198 7.95 11.20 -12.72
N ALA A 199 6.96 10.77 -11.91
CA ALA A 199 5.79 10.05 -12.40
C ALA A 199 4.82 10.96 -13.18
N ALA A 200 4.98 12.28 -13.06
CA ALA A 200 4.24 13.24 -13.88
C ALA A 200 4.77 13.34 -15.32
N ASP A 201 5.87 12.67 -15.67
CA ASP A 201 6.37 12.66 -17.05
C ASP A 201 5.37 11.97 -18.00
N PRO A 202 5.03 12.60 -19.14
CA PRO A 202 4.14 12.00 -20.14
C PRO A 202 4.56 10.62 -20.64
N ALA A 203 5.85 10.27 -20.55
CA ALA A 203 6.35 8.93 -20.89
C ALA A 203 5.64 7.81 -20.11
N PHE A 204 5.13 8.10 -18.91
CA PHE A 204 4.54 7.11 -18.00
C PHE A 204 3.01 7.08 -18.01
N TYR A 205 2.34 8.03 -18.67
CA TYR A 205 0.87 8.13 -18.70
C TYR A 205 0.15 6.86 -19.19
N PRO A 206 0.70 6.07 -20.14
CA PRO A 206 0.05 4.82 -20.54
C PRO A 206 0.01 3.75 -19.44
N GLN A 207 0.88 3.83 -18.44
CA GLN A 207 0.97 2.82 -17.37
C GLN A 207 0.37 3.31 -16.04
N ILE A 208 0.51 4.61 -15.75
CA ILE A 208 0.01 5.19 -14.51
C ILE A 208 -1.42 5.71 -14.71
N SER A 209 -2.39 5.03 -14.09
CA SER A 209 -3.78 5.49 -14.00
C SER A 209 -4.04 6.02 -12.59
N GLY A 210 -4.07 7.35 -12.46
CA GLY A 210 -4.23 8.00 -11.14
C GLY A 210 -4.23 9.52 -11.20
N PHE A 211 -3.72 10.10 -12.28
CA PHE A 211 -3.85 11.53 -12.53
C PHE A 211 -5.25 11.84 -13.07
N PRO A 212 -5.97 12.80 -12.45
CA PRO A 212 -7.23 13.29 -13.00
C PRO A 212 -7.07 13.77 -14.44
N SER A 213 -8.08 13.52 -15.26
CA SER A 213 -8.12 14.05 -16.61
C SER A 213 -8.35 15.56 -16.59
N LYS A 214 -7.99 16.26 -17.67
CA LYS A 214 -8.28 17.71 -17.79
C LYS A 214 -9.78 18.01 -17.84
N HIS A 215 -10.58 17.05 -18.26
CA HIS A 215 -12.02 17.19 -18.41
C HIS A 215 -12.78 16.83 -17.13
N GLU A 216 -12.17 16.03 -16.25
CA GLU A 216 -12.73 15.59 -14.98
C GLU A 216 -11.68 15.75 -13.85
N PRO A 217 -11.39 17.00 -13.44
CA PRO A 217 -10.33 17.29 -12.45
C PRO A 217 -10.65 16.75 -11.04
N ASP A 218 -11.92 16.43 -10.77
CA ASP A 218 -12.39 15.88 -9.51
C ASP A 218 -12.47 14.34 -9.51
N GLU A 219 -11.96 13.68 -10.54
CA GLU A 219 -11.96 12.21 -10.64
C GLU A 219 -11.07 11.58 -9.56
N TRP A 220 -11.61 10.54 -8.91
CA TRP A 220 -10.90 9.70 -7.95
C TRP A 220 -10.91 8.24 -8.42
N GLN A 221 -9.75 7.61 -8.38
CA GLN A 221 -9.65 6.16 -8.55
C GLN A 221 -10.12 5.47 -7.28
N THR A 222 -10.57 4.22 -7.38
CA THR A 222 -10.95 3.42 -6.21
C THR A 222 -10.12 2.15 -6.14
N ARG A 223 -9.81 1.70 -4.93
CA ARG A 223 -9.07 0.45 -4.70
C ARG A 223 -9.51 -0.21 -3.41
N HIS A 224 -9.38 -1.54 -3.36
CA HIS A 224 -9.46 -2.29 -2.12
C HIS A 224 -8.06 -2.53 -1.56
N ILE A 225 -7.93 -2.44 -0.25
CA ILE A 225 -6.71 -2.73 0.50
C ILE A 225 -7.05 -3.44 1.82
N MET A 226 -6.22 -4.38 2.22
CA MET A 226 -6.35 -5.15 3.44
C MET A 226 -5.54 -4.50 4.55
N LEU A 227 -6.21 -4.13 5.62
CA LEU A 227 -5.59 -3.76 6.88
C LEU A 227 -5.53 -4.98 7.79
N GLU A 228 -4.44 -5.12 8.53
CA GLU A 228 -4.22 -6.22 9.48
C GLU A 228 -3.83 -5.66 10.84
N ARG A 229 -4.36 -6.29 11.90
CA ARG A 229 -4.02 -5.95 13.28
C ARG A 229 -2.91 -6.85 13.81
N LYS A 230 -1.66 -6.47 13.56
CA LYS A 230 -0.47 -7.19 14.02
C LYS A 230 0.00 -6.66 15.36
N ASN A 231 0.24 -7.54 16.34
CA ASN A 231 0.70 -7.16 17.69
C ASN A 231 -0.15 -6.06 18.35
N GLY A 232 -1.46 -6.09 18.09
CA GLY A 232 -2.40 -5.12 18.64
C GLY A 232 -2.53 -3.80 17.86
N VAL A 233 -1.71 -3.56 16.84
CA VAL A 233 -1.67 -2.33 16.04
C VAL A 233 -2.20 -2.61 14.63
N TRP A 234 -3.08 -1.73 14.15
CA TRP A 234 -3.59 -1.79 12.78
C TRP A 234 -2.58 -1.16 11.81
N GLY A 235 -2.34 -1.83 10.68
CA GLY A 235 -1.49 -1.35 9.59
C GLY A 235 -1.76 -2.11 8.30
N LEU A 236 -0.90 -1.93 7.30
CA LEU A 236 -0.94 -2.76 6.11
C LEU A 236 -0.53 -4.20 6.43
N GLY A 237 -1.22 -5.17 5.83
CA GLY A 237 -0.77 -6.56 5.81
C GLY A 237 0.46 -6.76 4.91
N ASP A 238 1.03 -7.97 4.89
CA ASP A 238 2.20 -8.28 4.05
C ASP A 238 1.86 -8.27 2.55
N ARG A 239 0.59 -8.54 2.23
CA ARG A 239 0.05 -8.51 0.86
C ARG A 239 -1.23 -7.67 0.84
N PRO A 240 -1.12 -6.34 1.04
CA PRO A 240 -2.28 -5.51 1.35
C PRO A 240 -3.24 -5.38 0.16
N TYR A 241 -2.80 -5.63 -1.07
CA TYR A 241 -3.69 -5.62 -2.25
C TYR A 241 -4.26 -6.98 -2.64
N THR A 242 -3.91 -8.05 -1.91
CA THR A 242 -4.54 -9.35 -2.06
C THR A 242 -5.71 -9.42 -1.10
N ILE A 243 -6.92 -9.22 -1.61
CA ILE A 243 -8.14 -9.35 -0.81
C ILE A 243 -8.41 -10.84 -0.59
N ARG A 244 -8.39 -11.26 0.68
CA ARG A 244 -8.67 -12.63 1.11
C ARG A 244 -9.92 -12.59 1.98
N TRP A 245 -10.95 -13.26 1.51
CA TRP A 245 -12.26 -13.44 2.16
C TRP A 245 -12.84 -14.77 1.76
#